data_AF-A0A1B6FRR0-F1
#
_entry.id   AF-A0A1B6FRR0-F1
#
_cell.length_a   1.000
_cell.length_b   1.000
_cell.length_c   1.000
_cell.angle_alpha   90.00
_cell.angle_beta   90.00
_cell.angle_gamma   90.00
#
_symmetry.space_group_name_H-M   'P 1'
#
loop_
_entity.id
_entity.type
_entity.pdbx_description
1 polymer ?
#
loop_
_entity_poly.entity_id
_entity_poly.type
_entity_poly.pdbx_seq_one_letter_code
_entity_poly.pdbx_strand_id
1 'polypeptide(L)'
;MSLNRLSMRHKEKENVKTNPISRSQFDDVESKLSLLSIVLSDAQPEYLMKQSQRISSQEELLTFISQSLESHNYPKLELEDTKIMEQFECTVEEFLMGIPDPVKEFSDSYIRTGYEENAEIYLKSRYQNLALCMDIKELLMTHKYNLTNVCQQLDSLGMKANPYNLDLVQLHHSPSVFFHQEVWYIEHKEEVLNFLKSAIEAARVEAELNRPPTPPSVEEIFECEICRNDIEDYAELGTCDGPAGHLFCNDCVRRSAEIKFAEGGITFPCLINCGGYIPLQIIKDLLERGASWNVCLIKR
;
A
#
# COMPACT_ATOMS: atom_id res chain seq x y z
N MET A 1 -92.49 -9.95 -28.32
CA MET A 1 -92.01 -8.58 -28.59
C MET A 1 -90.84 -8.69 -29.55
N SER A 2 -90.97 -8.04 -30.71
CA SER A 2 -89.96 -7.47 -31.65
C SER A 2 -88.54 -8.07 -31.73
N LEU A 3 -87.84 -8.19 -32.86
CA LEU A 3 -88.02 -7.96 -34.30
C LEU A 3 -86.69 -8.43 -34.94
N ASN A 4 -86.71 -8.97 -36.16
CA ASN A 4 -85.52 -9.21 -37.00
C ASN A 4 -84.71 -7.91 -37.27
N ARG A 5 -83.38 -8.02 -37.47
CA ARG A 5 -82.65 -7.39 -38.60
C ARG A 5 -81.19 -7.84 -38.74
N LEU A 6 -80.79 -8.02 -40.01
CA LEU A 6 -79.48 -8.37 -40.56
C LEU A 6 -78.39 -7.29 -40.37
N SER A 7 -77.11 -7.67 -40.39
CA SER A 7 -76.13 -7.34 -41.46
C SER A 7 -74.68 -7.70 -41.10
N MET A 8 -73.93 -8.06 -42.14
CA MET A 8 -72.53 -8.51 -42.25
C MET A 8 -71.48 -7.49 -41.74
N ARG A 9 -70.31 -7.98 -41.23
CA ARG A 9 -68.97 -7.79 -41.86
C ARG A 9 -67.76 -8.13 -40.96
N HIS A 10 -66.77 -8.74 -41.64
CA HIS A 10 -65.30 -8.77 -41.47
C HIS A 10 -64.59 -9.51 -40.31
N LYS A 11 -63.76 -10.46 -40.77
CA LYS A 11 -62.58 -11.07 -40.13
C LYS A 11 -61.63 -10.01 -39.54
N GLU A 12 -60.99 -10.34 -38.43
CA GLU A 12 -59.56 -10.11 -38.25
C GLU A 12 -58.96 -11.19 -37.33
N LYS A 13 -58.02 -11.95 -37.90
CA LYS A 13 -57.08 -12.81 -37.21
C LYS A 13 -55.81 -11.99 -37.05
N GLU A 14 -55.40 -11.64 -35.85
CA GLU A 14 -54.01 -11.22 -35.54
C GLU A 14 -53.26 -12.50 -35.15
N ASN A 15 -52.55 -13.19 -36.05
CA ASN A 15 -51.27 -12.86 -36.66
C ASN A 15 -50.14 -12.66 -35.64
N VAL A 16 -49.76 -13.76 -34.98
CA VAL A 16 -48.43 -13.91 -34.38
C VAL A 16 -47.42 -13.79 -35.52
N LYS A 17 -46.70 -12.66 -35.55
CA LYS A 17 -45.53 -12.46 -36.42
C LYS A 17 -44.42 -13.40 -35.98
N THR A 18 -44.46 -14.65 -36.43
CA THR A 18 -43.24 -15.43 -36.61
C THR A 18 -42.48 -14.75 -37.74
N ASN A 19 -41.45 -13.97 -37.40
CA ASN A 19 -40.48 -13.53 -38.39
C ASN A 19 -39.93 -14.78 -39.08
N PRO A 20 -40.03 -14.91 -40.41
CA PRO A 20 -39.36 -15.99 -41.12
C PRO A 20 -37.87 -15.76 -40.93
N ILE A 21 -37.18 -16.75 -40.35
CA ILE A 21 -35.72 -16.79 -40.30
C ILE A 21 -35.24 -16.63 -41.75
N SER A 22 -34.56 -15.52 -42.05
CA SER A 22 -34.12 -15.23 -43.40
C SER A 22 -33.08 -16.26 -43.84
N ARG A 23 -33.22 -16.77 -45.06
CA ARG A 23 -32.41 -17.82 -45.70
C ARG A 23 -30.90 -17.58 -45.79
N SER A 24 -30.37 -16.49 -45.23
CA SER A 24 -28.98 -16.02 -45.44
C SER A 24 -28.29 -15.53 -44.17
N GLN A 25 -28.81 -15.84 -42.97
CA GLN A 25 -28.26 -15.30 -41.71
C GLN A 25 -27.08 -16.09 -41.14
N PHE A 26 -26.72 -17.23 -41.74
CA PHE A 26 -25.69 -18.14 -41.22
C PHE A 26 -24.81 -18.73 -42.34
N ASP A 27 -24.63 -18.01 -43.44
CA ASP A 27 -23.80 -18.48 -44.55
C ASP A 27 -22.31 -18.44 -44.18
N ASP A 28 -21.91 -17.49 -43.34
CA ASP A 28 -20.54 -17.35 -42.89
C ASP A 28 -20.22 -18.23 -41.65
N VAL A 29 -18.96 -18.62 -41.55
CA VAL A 29 -18.45 -19.54 -40.52
C VAL A 29 -18.53 -18.92 -39.12
N GLU A 30 -18.41 -17.59 -39.01
CA GLU A 30 -18.38 -16.86 -37.75
C GLU A 30 -19.78 -16.78 -37.12
N SER A 31 -20.81 -16.47 -37.92
CA SER A 31 -22.21 -16.51 -37.50
C SER A 31 -22.65 -17.92 -37.09
N LYS A 32 -22.20 -18.96 -37.81
CA LYS A 32 -22.44 -20.37 -37.44
C LYS A 32 -21.77 -20.73 -36.12
N LEU A 33 -20.51 -20.34 -35.94
CA LEU A 33 -19.77 -20.59 -34.71
C LEU A 33 -20.42 -19.87 -33.52
N SER A 34 -20.80 -18.60 -33.69
CA SER A 34 -21.47 -17.81 -32.66
C SER A 34 -22.77 -18.48 -32.18
N LEU A 35 -23.62 -18.91 -33.11
CA LEU A 35 -24.86 -19.63 -32.77
C LEU A 35 -24.57 -20.95 -32.05
N LEU A 36 -23.62 -21.75 -32.56
CA LEU A 36 -23.26 -23.03 -31.96
C LEU A 36 -22.68 -22.88 -30.55
N SER A 37 -21.85 -21.88 -30.32
CA SER A 37 -21.29 -21.58 -28.99
C SER A 37 -22.34 -21.15 -27.98
N ILE A 38 -23.44 -20.52 -28.43
CA ILE A 38 -24.57 -20.14 -27.57
C ILE A 38 -25.43 -21.37 -27.24
N VAL A 39 -25.71 -22.21 -28.24
CA VAL A 39 -26.64 -23.34 -28.11
C VAL A 39 -26.00 -24.55 -27.43
N LEU A 40 -24.72 -24.79 -27.70
CA LEU A 40 -23.92 -25.92 -27.18
C LEU A 40 -22.76 -25.38 -26.32
N SER A 41 -23.11 -24.65 -25.26
CA SER A 41 -22.13 -23.94 -24.42
C SER A 41 -21.12 -24.85 -23.70
N ASP A 42 -21.42 -26.15 -23.58
CA ASP A 42 -20.55 -27.16 -22.94
C ASP A 42 -19.68 -27.94 -23.94
N ALA A 43 -19.77 -27.64 -25.25
CA ALA A 43 -18.97 -28.29 -26.28
C ALA A 43 -17.57 -27.68 -26.43
N GLN A 44 -16.58 -28.48 -26.85
CA GLN A 44 -15.23 -27.98 -27.10
C GLN A 44 -15.20 -26.92 -28.23
N PRO A 45 -14.59 -25.74 -28.03
CA PRO A 45 -14.54 -24.68 -29.04
C PRO A 45 -13.93 -25.13 -30.37
N GLU A 46 -12.89 -25.97 -30.33
CA GLU A 46 -12.25 -26.53 -31.52
C GLU A 46 -13.17 -27.47 -32.30
N TYR A 47 -14.02 -28.21 -31.60
CA TYR A 47 -15.04 -29.05 -32.21
C TYR A 47 -16.11 -28.20 -32.89
N LEU A 48 -16.62 -27.17 -32.20
CA LEU A 48 -17.63 -26.25 -32.77
C LEU A 48 -17.09 -25.51 -33.99
N MET A 49 -15.84 -25.07 -33.97
CA MET A 49 -15.17 -24.45 -35.11
C MET A 49 -15.03 -25.42 -36.31
N LYS A 50 -14.71 -26.69 -36.06
CA LYS A 50 -14.69 -27.71 -37.12
C LYS A 50 -16.09 -27.97 -37.70
N GLN A 51 -17.12 -27.95 -36.86
CA GLN A 51 -18.50 -28.16 -37.33
C GLN A 51 -19.03 -26.94 -38.09
N SER A 52 -18.75 -25.70 -37.64
CA SER A 52 -19.17 -24.48 -38.35
C SER A 52 -18.55 -24.36 -39.74
N GLN A 53 -17.34 -24.90 -39.94
CA GLN A 53 -16.68 -25.01 -41.25
C GLN A 53 -17.25 -26.13 -42.12
N ARG A 54 -17.71 -27.23 -41.53
CA ARG A 54 -18.24 -28.41 -42.25
C ARG A 54 -19.68 -28.23 -42.72
N ILE A 55 -20.50 -27.61 -41.89
CA ILE A 55 -21.92 -27.39 -42.15
C ILE A 55 -22.05 -26.39 -43.30
N SER A 56 -22.64 -26.85 -44.40
CA SER A 56 -22.66 -26.12 -45.66
C SER A 56 -24.00 -25.42 -45.91
N SER A 57 -25.05 -25.79 -45.18
CA SER A 57 -26.39 -25.21 -45.31
C SER A 57 -27.04 -24.92 -43.97
N GLN A 58 -28.04 -24.04 -43.99
CA GLN A 58 -28.85 -23.69 -42.82
C GLN A 58 -29.70 -24.88 -42.35
N GLU A 59 -30.22 -25.70 -43.27
CA GLU A 59 -30.96 -26.91 -42.90
C GLU A 59 -30.08 -27.94 -42.17
N GLU A 60 -28.82 -28.10 -42.62
CA GLU A 60 -27.83 -28.96 -41.93
C GLU A 60 -27.50 -28.41 -40.53
N LEU A 61 -27.37 -27.09 -40.39
CA LEU A 61 -27.10 -26.44 -39.09
C LEU A 61 -28.20 -26.72 -38.08
N LEU A 62 -29.46 -26.52 -38.46
CA LEU A 62 -30.61 -26.75 -37.59
C LEU A 62 -30.79 -28.23 -37.24
N THR A 63 -30.52 -29.11 -38.20
CA THR A 63 -30.55 -30.57 -37.97
C THR A 63 -29.46 -30.99 -36.99
N PHE A 64 -28.24 -30.47 -37.16
CA PHE A 64 -27.12 -30.71 -36.25
C PHE A 64 -27.41 -30.22 -34.84
N ILE A 65 -27.94 -29.01 -34.70
CA ILE A 65 -28.33 -28.44 -33.39
C ILE A 65 -29.38 -29.34 -32.72
N SER A 66 -30.43 -29.71 -33.45
CA SER A 66 -31.52 -30.53 -32.90
C SER A 66 -31.01 -31.90 -32.43
N GLN A 67 -30.20 -32.57 -33.27
CA GLN A 67 -29.59 -33.86 -32.91
C GLN A 67 -28.60 -33.76 -31.74
N SER A 68 -27.84 -32.67 -31.67
CA SER A 68 -26.88 -32.44 -30.59
C SER A 68 -27.61 -32.20 -29.27
N LEU A 69 -28.69 -31.42 -29.27
CA LEU A 69 -29.52 -31.18 -28.08
C LEU A 69 -30.30 -32.41 -27.63
N GLU A 70 -30.67 -33.32 -28.55
CA GLU A 70 -31.35 -34.57 -28.19
C GLU A 70 -30.35 -35.62 -27.67
N SER A 71 -29.29 -35.88 -28.43
CA SER A 71 -28.36 -36.98 -28.16
C SER A 71 -27.25 -36.64 -27.17
N HIS A 72 -26.93 -35.35 -27.01
CA HIS A 72 -25.78 -34.85 -26.24
C HIS A 72 -24.44 -35.52 -26.64
N ASN A 73 -24.36 -36.03 -27.87
CA ASN A 73 -23.25 -36.84 -28.36
C ASN A 73 -22.24 -35.96 -29.12
N TYR A 74 -21.49 -35.15 -28.36
CA TYR A 74 -20.41 -34.33 -28.88
C TYR A 74 -19.28 -34.20 -27.83
N PRO A 75 -18.03 -33.94 -28.25
CA PRO A 75 -16.93 -33.69 -27.33
C PRO A 75 -17.26 -32.48 -26.46
N LYS A 76 -17.51 -32.74 -25.18
CA LYS A 76 -17.68 -31.70 -24.18
C LYS A 76 -16.31 -31.16 -23.79
N LEU A 77 -16.27 -29.91 -23.37
CA LEU A 77 -15.15 -29.41 -22.58
C LEU A 77 -14.89 -30.46 -21.50
N GLU A 78 -13.68 -31.03 -21.49
CA GLU A 78 -13.24 -31.71 -20.27
C GLU A 78 -13.31 -30.61 -19.22
N LEU A 79 -14.16 -30.82 -18.22
CA LEU A 79 -14.06 -30.07 -16.98
C LEU A 79 -12.72 -30.50 -16.37
N GLU A 80 -11.60 -30.04 -16.95
CA GLU A 80 -10.37 -29.86 -16.20
C GLU A 80 -10.80 -29.05 -15.02
N ASP A 81 -10.84 -29.72 -13.86
CA ASP A 81 -11.36 -29.25 -12.60
C ASP A 81 -11.59 -27.75 -12.65
N THR A 82 -12.84 -27.34 -12.92
CA THR A 82 -13.33 -26.12 -12.31
C THR A 82 -13.31 -26.41 -10.81
N LYS A 83 -12.10 -26.40 -10.22
CA LYS A 83 -11.86 -25.59 -9.06
C LYS A 83 -12.43 -24.22 -9.44
N ILE A 84 -13.73 -24.07 -9.18
CA ILE A 84 -14.16 -23.06 -8.24
C ILE A 84 -13.09 -23.13 -7.16
N MET A 85 -12.01 -22.37 -7.33
CA MET A 85 -11.04 -22.22 -6.29
C MET A 85 -11.88 -21.52 -5.24
N GLU A 86 -12.28 -22.30 -4.24
CA GLU A 86 -13.12 -21.88 -3.12
C GLU A 86 -12.70 -20.47 -2.77
N GLN A 87 -13.69 -19.57 -2.59
CA GLN A 87 -13.46 -18.20 -2.16
C GLN A 87 -12.23 -18.18 -1.27
N PHE A 88 -11.19 -17.43 -1.65
CA PHE A 88 -9.97 -17.36 -0.86
C PHE A 88 -10.36 -16.72 0.47
N GLU A 89 -10.77 -17.56 1.41
CA GLU A 89 -11.21 -17.23 2.75
C GLU A 89 -10.06 -17.63 3.66
N CYS A 90 -9.40 -16.62 4.21
CA CYS A 90 -8.44 -16.79 5.28
C CYS A 90 -8.68 -15.69 6.31
N THR A 91 -8.24 -15.95 7.52
CA THR A 91 -8.16 -14.94 8.58
C THR A 91 -7.03 -13.96 8.31
N VAL A 92 -7.06 -12.78 8.93
CA VAL A 92 -5.96 -11.80 8.85
C VAL A 92 -4.64 -12.41 9.30
N GLU A 93 -4.67 -13.26 10.33
CA GLU A 93 -3.49 -13.97 10.84
C GLU A 93 -2.93 -14.95 9.81
N GLU A 94 -3.77 -15.78 9.20
CA GLU A 94 -3.36 -16.72 8.15
C GLU A 94 -2.82 -16.00 6.91
N PHE A 95 -3.46 -14.89 6.53
CA PHE A 95 -2.99 -14.04 5.46
C PHE A 95 -1.57 -13.51 5.73
N LEU A 96 -1.34 -12.98 6.94
CA LEU A 96 -0.05 -12.42 7.36
C LEU A 96 1.04 -13.48 7.55
N MET A 97 0.69 -14.74 7.84
CA MET A 97 1.66 -15.85 7.82
C MET A 97 2.18 -16.12 6.41
N GLY A 98 1.32 -15.99 5.39
CA GLY A 98 1.71 -16.14 3.98
C GLY A 98 2.42 -14.92 3.40
N ILE A 99 1.98 -13.71 3.79
CA ILE A 99 2.51 -12.43 3.32
C ILE A 99 2.80 -11.53 4.53
N PRO A 100 4.03 -11.58 5.10
CA PRO A 100 4.36 -10.87 6.33
C PRO A 100 4.32 -9.34 6.24
N ASP A 101 4.58 -8.78 5.06
CA ASP A 101 4.54 -7.34 4.79
C ASP A 101 3.66 -7.06 3.55
N PRO A 102 2.33 -7.11 3.72
CA PRO A 102 1.41 -6.95 2.60
C PRO A 102 1.42 -5.52 2.04
N VAL A 103 1.71 -4.52 2.88
CA VAL A 103 1.82 -3.13 2.42
C VAL A 103 2.93 -3.02 1.38
N LYS A 104 4.10 -3.60 1.65
CA LYS A 104 5.20 -3.63 0.70
C LYS A 104 4.88 -4.48 -0.53
N GLU A 105 4.41 -5.72 -0.33
CA GLU A 105 4.13 -6.67 -1.42
C GLU A 105 3.17 -6.11 -2.48
N PHE A 106 2.10 -5.44 -2.04
CA PHE A 106 1.09 -4.90 -2.93
C PHE A 106 1.32 -3.45 -3.34
N SER A 107 2.24 -2.71 -2.70
CA SER A 107 2.65 -1.37 -3.17
C SER A 107 3.77 -1.42 -4.21
N ASP A 108 4.44 -2.57 -4.36
CA ASP A 108 5.55 -2.70 -5.29
C ASP A 108 5.14 -2.47 -6.75
N SER A 109 6.02 -1.77 -7.47
CA SER A 109 5.79 -1.27 -8.83
C SER A 109 6.15 -2.26 -9.95
N TYR A 110 6.25 -3.56 -9.62
CA TYR A 110 6.47 -4.59 -10.64
C TYR A 110 5.23 -4.79 -11.51
N ILE A 111 5.45 -5.15 -12.77
CA ILE A 111 4.36 -5.45 -13.70
C ILE A 111 3.71 -6.74 -13.27
N ARG A 112 2.41 -6.70 -13.01
CA ARG A 112 1.60 -7.86 -12.70
C ARG A 112 1.16 -8.53 -14.00
N THR A 113 1.33 -9.84 -14.10
CA THR A 113 1.01 -10.61 -15.31
C THR A 113 0.16 -11.82 -14.97
N GLY A 114 -0.73 -12.22 -15.88
CA GLY A 114 -1.51 -13.46 -15.75
C GLY A 114 -2.80 -13.31 -14.95
N TYR A 115 -3.32 -12.09 -14.82
CA TYR A 115 -4.68 -11.84 -14.31
C TYR A 115 -5.32 -10.56 -14.87
N GLU A 116 -4.87 -10.10 -16.04
CA GLU A 116 -5.28 -8.85 -16.70
C GLU A 116 -6.80 -8.78 -16.92
N GLU A 117 -7.41 -9.87 -17.40
CA GLU A 117 -8.85 -9.96 -17.63
C GLU A 117 -9.63 -9.99 -16.31
N ASN A 118 -9.10 -10.69 -15.30
CA ASN A 118 -9.69 -10.76 -13.97
C ASN A 118 -9.60 -9.43 -13.22
N ALA A 119 -8.54 -8.64 -13.46
CA ALA A 119 -8.41 -7.28 -12.95
C ALA A 119 -9.48 -6.34 -13.54
N GLU A 120 -9.74 -6.43 -14.85
CA GLU A 120 -10.81 -5.64 -15.49
C GLU A 120 -12.19 -6.01 -14.95
N ILE A 121 -12.46 -7.31 -14.77
CA ILE A 121 -13.71 -7.83 -14.20
C ILE A 121 -13.90 -7.34 -12.76
N TYR A 122 -12.85 -7.44 -11.93
CA TYR A 122 -12.87 -6.98 -10.54
C TYR A 122 -13.20 -5.48 -10.44
N LEU A 123 -12.52 -4.65 -11.22
CA LEU A 123 -12.74 -3.20 -11.20
C LEU A 123 -14.15 -2.80 -11.64
N LYS A 124 -14.70 -3.45 -12.67
CA LYS A 124 -16.09 -3.23 -13.12
C LYS A 124 -17.13 -3.62 -12.07
N SER A 125 -16.83 -4.66 -11.29
CA SER A 125 -17.68 -5.09 -10.17
C SER A 125 -17.61 -4.09 -9.00
N ARG A 126 -16.40 -3.71 -8.61
CA ARG A 126 -16.16 -2.86 -7.45
C ARG A 126 -16.65 -1.43 -7.65
N TYR A 127 -16.39 -0.83 -8.81
CA TYR A 127 -16.70 0.59 -9.06
C TYR A 127 -17.83 0.75 -10.07
N GLN A 128 -18.98 1.23 -9.58
CA GLN A 128 -20.13 1.54 -10.43
C GLN A 128 -19.77 2.58 -11.49
N ASN A 129 -20.22 2.34 -12.72
CA ASN A 129 -20.04 3.24 -13.87
C ASN A 129 -18.57 3.49 -14.27
N LEU A 130 -17.60 2.74 -13.75
CA LEU A 130 -16.18 2.94 -14.08
C LEU A 130 -15.95 2.90 -15.60
N ALA A 131 -16.54 1.92 -16.29
CA ALA A 131 -16.43 1.77 -17.74
C ALA A 131 -17.09 2.91 -18.54
N LEU A 132 -17.96 3.72 -17.91
CA LEU A 132 -18.56 4.91 -18.54
C LEU A 132 -17.68 6.15 -18.37
N CYS A 133 -16.85 6.18 -17.33
CA CYS A 133 -16.05 7.34 -16.96
C CYS A 133 -14.60 7.26 -17.46
N MET A 134 -14.04 6.05 -17.60
CA MET A 134 -12.63 5.85 -17.89
C MET A 134 -12.38 4.62 -18.76
N ASP A 135 -11.28 4.64 -19.51
CA ASP A 135 -10.74 3.45 -20.16
C ASP A 135 -10.01 2.59 -19.12
N ILE A 136 -10.63 1.45 -18.77
CA ILE A 136 -10.11 0.55 -17.73
C ILE A 136 -8.79 -0.10 -18.14
N LYS A 137 -8.59 -0.38 -19.44
CA LYS A 137 -7.35 -1.00 -19.92
C LYS A 137 -6.20 -0.02 -19.83
N GLU A 138 -6.41 1.23 -20.23
CA GLU A 138 -5.40 2.29 -20.09
C GLU A 138 -5.04 2.54 -18.62
N LEU A 139 -6.05 2.56 -17.75
CA LEU A 139 -5.86 2.70 -16.30
C LEU A 139 -5.02 1.55 -15.73
N LEU A 140 -5.36 0.30 -16.06
CA LEU A 140 -4.58 -0.87 -15.63
C LEU A 140 -3.15 -0.82 -16.17
N MET A 141 -2.95 -0.50 -17.44
CA MET A 141 -1.61 -0.40 -18.04
C MET A 141 -0.75 0.68 -17.39
N THR A 142 -1.33 1.87 -17.12
CA THR A 142 -0.64 2.97 -16.44
C THR A 142 -0.12 2.55 -15.06
N HIS A 143 -0.88 1.70 -14.37
CA HIS A 143 -0.54 1.18 -13.05
C HIS A 143 0.14 -0.19 -13.11
N LYS A 144 0.57 -0.65 -14.29
CA LYS A 144 1.24 -1.93 -14.47
C LYS A 144 0.45 -3.12 -13.89
N TYR A 145 -0.88 -3.05 -13.98
CA TYR A 145 -1.84 -4.01 -13.46
C TYR A 145 -1.82 -4.20 -11.92
N ASN A 146 -1.24 -3.27 -11.17
CA ASN A 146 -1.32 -3.25 -9.71
C ASN A 146 -2.71 -2.76 -9.26
N LEU A 147 -3.59 -3.70 -8.86
CA LEU A 147 -4.97 -3.39 -8.48
C LEU A 147 -5.04 -2.53 -7.22
N THR A 148 -4.12 -2.72 -6.28
CA THR A 148 -4.07 -1.93 -5.04
C THR A 148 -3.90 -0.44 -5.33
N ASN A 149 -2.97 -0.11 -6.23
CA ASN A 149 -2.70 1.27 -6.64
C ASN A 149 -3.86 1.86 -7.46
N VAL A 150 -4.45 1.06 -8.35
CA VAL A 150 -5.61 1.50 -9.13
C VAL A 150 -6.79 1.82 -8.21
N CYS A 151 -7.13 0.92 -7.28
CA CYS A 151 -8.22 1.14 -6.33
C CYS A 151 -7.94 2.38 -5.48
N GLN A 152 -6.71 2.54 -4.97
CA GLN A 152 -6.35 3.73 -4.20
C GLN A 152 -6.52 5.04 -4.99
N GLN A 153 -6.20 5.04 -6.28
CA GLN A 153 -6.46 6.21 -7.13
C GLN A 153 -7.96 6.44 -7.30
N LEU A 154 -8.74 5.40 -7.63
CA LEU A 154 -10.20 5.53 -7.83
C LEU A 154 -10.90 6.01 -6.56
N ASP A 155 -10.50 5.51 -5.39
CA ASP A 155 -10.99 5.94 -4.09
C ASP A 155 -10.63 7.41 -3.83
N SER A 156 -9.42 7.84 -4.18
CA SER A 156 -8.99 9.25 -4.05
C SER A 156 -9.75 10.21 -4.98
N LEU A 157 -10.25 9.70 -6.11
CA LEU A 157 -11.14 10.44 -7.02
C LEU A 157 -12.59 10.47 -6.52
N GLY A 158 -12.89 9.83 -5.38
CA GLY A 158 -14.22 9.78 -4.80
C GLY A 158 -15.16 8.79 -5.48
N MET A 159 -14.63 7.83 -6.26
CA MET A 159 -15.47 6.77 -6.82
C MET A 159 -15.98 5.86 -5.70
N LYS A 160 -17.27 5.55 -5.74
CA LYS A 160 -17.89 4.69 -4.74
C LYS A 160 -17.56 3.22 -5.01
N ALA A 161 -16.72 2.64 -4.16
CA ALA A 161 -16.52 1.20 -4.10
C ALA A 161 -17.76 0.51 -3.51
N ASN A 162 -18.19 -0.57 -4.13
CA ASN A 162 -19.14 -1.52 -3.55
C ASN A 162 -18.37 -2.73 -3.00
N PRO A 163 -18.88 -3.37 -1.94
CA PRO A 163 -18.32 -4.63 -1.47
C PRO A 163 -18.23 -5.62 -2.62
N TYR A 164 -17.04 -6.18 -2.83
CA TYR A 164 -16.86 -7.18 -3.85
C TYR A 164 -17.61 -8.45 -3.45
N ASN A 165 -18.50 -8.92 -4.32
CA ASN A 165 -19.23 -10.18 -4.13
C ASN A 165 -18.81 -11.17 -5.22
N LEU A 166 -18.02 -12.16 -4.82
CA LEU A 166 -17.53 -13.24 -5.70
C LEU A 166 -18.67 -14.04 -6.33
N ASP A 167 -19.80 -14.20 -5.64
CA ASP A 167 -20.94 -14.98 -6.14
C ASP A 167 -21.70 -14.27 -7.28
N LEU A 168 -21.49 -12.95 -7.42
CA LEU A 168 -22.10 -12.14 -8.47
C LEU A 168 -21.19 -11.93 -9.69
N VAL A 169 -19.96 -12.45 -9.65
CA VAL A 169 -18.92 -12.16 -10.65
C VAL A 169 -18.35 -13.45 -11.23
N GLN A 170 -18.50 -13.62 -12.54
CA GLN A 170 -17.82 -14.70 -13.26
C GLN A 170 -16.41 -14.23 -13.64
N LEU A 171 -15.40 -14.81 -12.99
CA LEU A 171 -14.00 -14.60 -13.33
C LEU A 171 -13.64 -15.32 -14.64
N HIS A 172 -12.68 -14.78 -15.37
CA HIS A 172 -12.05 -15.45 -16.49
C HIS A 172 -11.18 -16.61 -16.00
N HIS A 173 -11.09 -17.67 -16.81
CA HIS A 173 -10.52 -18.98 -16.45
C HIS A 173 -9.19 -18.87 -15.69
N SER A 174 -9.09 -19.65 -14.60
CA SER A 174 -7.88 -19.84 -13.76
C SER A 174 -7.24 -18.54 -13.23
N PRO A 175 -7.95 -17.74 -12.40
CA PRO A 175 -7.35 -16.63 -11.68
C PRO A 175 -6.12 -17.09 -10.87
N SER A 176 -5.03 -16.31 -10.96
CA SER A 176 -3.80 -16.63 -10.23
C SER A 176 -4.01 -16.53 -8.72
N VAL A 177 -3.28 -17.33 -7.93
CA VAL A 177 -3.28 -17.21 -6.46
C VAL A 177 -2.93 -15.78 -6.04
N PHE A 178 -2.01 -15.15 -6.75
CA PHE A 178 -1.60 -13.77 -6.51
C PHE A 178 -2.77 -12.79 -6.65
N PHE A 179 -3.60 -12.92 -7.71
CA PHE A 179 -4.79 -12.10 -7.90
C PHE A 179 -5.75 -12.21 -6.71
N HIS A 180 -6.00 -13.43 -6.23
CA HIS A 180 -6.86 -13.64 -5.08
C HIS A 180 -6.31 -13.01 -3.81
N GLN A 181 -5.01 -13.13 -3.58
CA GLN A 181 -4.34 -12.49 -2.43
C GLN A 181 -4.43 -10.96 -2.49
N GLU A 182 -4.23 -10.37 -3.67
CA GLU A 182 -4.33 -8.92 -3.84
C GLU A 182 -5.77 -8.43 -3.67
N VAL A 183 -6.75 -9.09 -4.27
CA VAL A 183 -8.18 -8.76 -4.08
C VAL A 183 -8.56 -8.89 -2.61
N TRP A 184 -8.17 -9.98 -1.94
CA TRP A 184 -8.45 -10.18 -0.53
C TRP A 184 -7.85 -9.06 0.33
N TYR A 185 -6.60 -8.67 0.05
CA TYR A 185 -5.95 -7.55 0.71
C TYR A 185 -6.69 -6.23 0.49
N ILE A 186 -7.17 -5.94 -0.72
CA ILE A 186 -7.93 -4.72 -1.01
C ILE A 186 -9.24 -4.69 -0.21
N GLU A 187 -9.97 -5.81 -0.14
CA GLU A 187 -11.23 -5.90 0.61
C GLU A 187 -11.03 -5.81 2.15
N HIS A 188 -9.90 -6.29 2.67
CA HIS A 188 -9.61 -6.33 4.12
C HIS A 188 -8.52 -5.34 4.56
N LYS A 189 -8.17 -4.36 3.71
CA LYS A 189 -7.03 -3.46 3.91
C LYS A 189 -7.05 -2.75 5.26
N GLU A 190 -8.22 -2.24 5.67
CA GLU A 190 -8.36 -1.54 6.95
C GLU A 190 -8.15 -2.48 8.14
N GLU A 191 -8.69 -3.70 8.06
CA GLU A 191 -8.56 -4.71 9.11
C GLU A 191 -7.10 -5.13 9.28
N VAL A 192 -6.42 -5.44 8.17
CA VAL A 192 -4.99 -5.78 8.14
C VAL A 192 -4.15 -4.64 8.74
N LEU A 193 -4.39 -3.39 8.33
CA LEU A 193 -3.64 -2.24 8.85
C LEU A 193 -3.90 -2.01 10.34
N ASN A 194 -5.12 -2.22 10.82
CA ASN A 194 -5.45 -2.10 12.24
C ASN A 194 -4.82 -3.22 13.07
N PHE A 195 -4.77 -4.45 12.54
CA PHE A 195 -4.09 -5.57 13.18
C PHE A 195 -2.58 -5.29 13.31
N LEU A 196 -1.92 -4.88 12.23
CA LEU A 196 -0.49 -4.54 12.24
C LEU A 196 -0.18 -3.40 13.22
N LYS A 197 -0.99 -2.33 13.24
CA LYS A 197 -0.84 -1.24 14.22
C LYS A 197 -0.98 -1.72 15.66
N SER A 198 -1.96 -2.58 15.93
CA SER A 198 -2.20 -3.13 17.28
C SER A 198 -1.05 -4.03 17.73
N ALA A 199 -0.51 -4.84 16.82
CA ALA A 199 0.64 -5.69 17.09
C ALA A 199 1.91 -4.87 17.38
N ILE A 200 2.17 -3.81 16.61
CA ILE A 200 3.29 -2.88 16.84
C ILE A 200 3.14 -2.19 18.20
N GLU A 201 1.94 -1.72 18.54
CA GLU A 201 1.69 -1.08 19.83
C GLU A 201 1.87 -2.04 21.00
N ALA A 202 1.37 -3.27 20.89
CA ALA A 202 1.56 -4.30 21.91
C ALA A 202 3.06 -4.60 22.12
N ALA A 203 3.83 -4.75 21.04
CA ALA A 203 5.27 -4.96 21.10
C ALA A 203 5.99 -3.75 21.74
N ARG A 204 5.54 -2.52 21.46
CA ARG A 204 6.08 -1.31 22.08
C ARG A 204 5.83 -1.26 23.58
N VAL A 205 4.60 -1.56 24.01
CA VAL A 205 4.23 -1.62 25.44
C VAL A 205 5.04 -2.69 26.17
N GLU A 206 5.18 -3.87 25.58
CA GLU A 206 5.99 -4.95 26.16
C GLU A 206 7.47 -4.56 26.27
N ALA A 207 8.03 -3.92 25.23
CA ALA A 207 9.40 -3.43 25.25
C ALA A 207 9.63 -2.34 26.32
N GLU A 208 8.61 -1.51 26.60
CA GLU A 208 8.64 -0.51 27.66
C GLU A 208 8.59 -1.16 29.05
N LEU A 209 7.68 -2.12 29.26
CA LEU A 209 7.54 -2.87 30.52
C LEU A 209 8.80 -3.68 30.86
N ASN A 210 9.46 -4.23 29.84
CA ASN A 210 10.69 -5.00 29.99
C ASN A 210 11.95 -4.13 29.84
N ARG A 211 11.82 -2.81 29.70
CA ARG A 211 12.98 -1.92 29.65
C ARG A 211 13.68 -1.97 31.01
N PRO A 212 14.96 -2.37 31.08
CA PRO A 212 15.71 -2.28 32.32
C PRO A 212 15.73 -0.81 32.78
N PRO A 213 15.58 -0.53 34.08
CA PRO A 213 15.62 0.85 34.56
C PRO A 213 16.90 1.51 34.08
N THR A 214 16.77 2.63 33.39
CA THR A 214 17.91 3.47 33.04
C THR A 214 18.63 3.79 34.35
N PRO A 215 19.92 3.44 34.52
CA PRO A 215 20.64 3.88 35.70
C PRO A 215 20.54 5.41 35.74
N PRO A 216 20.30 6.03 36.91
CA PRO A 216 20.28 7.48 37.03
C PRO A 216 21.56 8.02 36.37
N SER A 217 21.44 9.09 35.59
CA SER A 217 22.61 9.79 35.07
C SER A 217 23.53 10.07 36.25
N VAL A 218 24.75 9.54 36.20
CA VAL A 218 25.78 9.97 37.15
C VAL A 218 26.02 11.43 36.79
N GLU A 219 25.43 12.34 37.55
CA GLU A 219 25.83 13.74 37.55
C GLU A 219 27.28 13.73 38.01
N GLU A 220 28.21 13.81 37.06
CA GLU A 220 29.64 13.88 37.34
C GLU A 220 29.91 15.25 37.95
N ILE A 221 29.87 15.33 39.27
CA ILE A 221 30.19 16.53 40.04
C ILE A 221 31.72 16.63 40.10
N PHE A 222 32.27 17.73 39.59
CA PHE A 222 33.70 18.01 39.64
C PHE A 222 34.02 18.91 40.84
N GLU A 223 35.20 18.76 41.44
CA GLU A 223 35.60 19.58 42.60
C GLU A 223 36.71 20.56 42.20
N CYS A 224 36.53 21.85 42.51
CA CYS A 224 37.60 22.83 42.34
C CYS A 224 38.77 22.55 43.29
N GLU A 225 39.99 22.40 42.76
CA GLU A 225 41.16 22.08 43.59
C GLU A 225 41.61 23.22 44.52
N ILE A 226 41.07 24.43 44.34
CA ILE A 226 41.42 25.62 45.14
C ILE A 226 40.38 25.89 46.22
N CYS A 227 39.10 25.98 45.86
CA CYS A 227 38.05 26.35 46.80
C CYS A 227 37.20 25.16 47.27
N ARG A 228 37.39 23.96 46.71
CA ARG A 228 36.65 22.74 47.07
C ARG A 228 35.14 22.86 46.85
N ASN A 229 34.73 23.80 45.99
CA ASN A 229 33.35 23.91 45.56
C ASN A 229 33.09 22.86 44.49
N ASP A 230 31.91 22.26 44.59
CA ASP A 230 31.33 21.39 43.58
C ASP A 230 30.97 22.21 42.34
N ILE A 231 31.27 21.65 41.18
CA ILE A 231 31.05 22.21 39.86
C ILE A 231 30.23 21.18 39.09
N GLU A 232 28.95 21.50 38.89
CA GLU A 232 28.00 20.63 38.21
C GLU A 232 28.06 20.77 36.68
N ASP A 233 28.47 21.93 36.17
CA ASP A 233 28.58 22.22 34.73
C ASP A 233 30.04 22.21 34.28
N TYR A 234 30.36 21.34 33.32
CA TYR A 234 31.67 21.27 32.69
C TYR A 234 32.09 22.60 32.03
N ALA A 235 31.14 23.42 31.57
CA ALA A 235 31.42 24.73 31.00
C ALA A 235 31.92 25.76 32.04
N GLU A 236 31.85 25.42 33.33
CA GLU A 236 32.35 26.23 34.45
C GLU A 236 33.72 25.80 34.98
N LEU A 237 34.36 24.83 34.31
CA LEU A 237 35.70 24.34 34.61
C LEU A 237 36.77 25.07 33.78
N GLY A 238 37.74 25.65 34.48
CA GLY A 238 39.03 25.99 33.91
C GLY A 238 40.06 24.90 34.20
N THR A 239 40.91 24.62 33.22
CA THR A 239 41.96 23.59 33.34
C THR A 239 43.33 24.15 33.02
N CYS A 240 44.38 23.57 33.61
CA CYS A 240 45.76 23.85 33.19
C CYS A 240 46.22 22.89 32.08
N ASP A 241 47.21 23.31 31.28
CA ASP A 241 47.87 22.49 30.24
C ASP A 241 48.93 21.51 30.79
N GLY A 242 49.08 21.43 32.11
CA GLY A 242 49.99 20.50 32.76
C GLY A 242 49.54 19.03 32.60
N PRO A 243 50.45 18.06 32.77
CA PRO A 243 50.19 16.65 32.49
C PRO A 243 49.07 16.03 33.35
N ALA A 244 48.76 16.61 34.50
CA ALA A 244 47.69 16.17 35.39
C ALA A 244 46.34 16.89 35.14
N GLY A 245 46.32 17.98 34.36
CA GLY A 245 45.07 18.65 33.97
C GLY A 245 44.22 19.17 35.13
N HIS A 246 44.82 19.87 36.09
CA HIS A 246 44.13 20.32 37.31
C HIS A 246 42.90 21.17 37.04
N LEU A 247 41.86 20.96 37.86
CA LEU A 247 40.52 21.52 37.69
C LEU A 247 40.25 22.69 38.64
N PHE A 248 39.72 23.77 38.08
CA PHE A 248 39.42 25.00 38.82
C PHE A 248 38.04 25.54 38.45
N CYS A 249 37.31 26.10 39.40
CA CYS A 249 36.12 26.88 39.06
C CYS A 249 36.52 28.19 38.38
N ASN A 250 35.63 28.67 37.52
CA ASN A 250 35.77 29.94 36.80
C ASN A 250 36.11 31.14 37.71
N ASP A 251 35.59 31.18 38.93
CA ASP A 251 35.88 32.25 39.88
C ASP A 251 37.33 32.24 40.39
N CYS A 252 37.88 31.05 40.67
CA CYS A 252 39.28 30.92 41.06
C CYS A 252 40.22 31.31 39.91
N VAL A 253 39.90 30.87 38.69
CA VAL A 253 40.67 31.25 37.49
C VAL A 253 40.58 32.76 37.24
N ARG A 254 39.39 33.37 37.36
CA ARG A 254 39.17 34.80 37.18
C ARG A 254 39.99 35.63 38.18
N ARG A 255 39.91 35.32 39.48
CA ARG A 255 40.68 36.03 40.53
C ARG A 255 42.18 35.91 40.29
N SER A 256 42.66 34.73 39.90
CA SER A 256 44.08 34.52 39.57
C SER A 256 44.50 35.39 38.38
N ALA A 257 43.67 35.47 37.34
CA ALA A 257 43.92 36.31 36.18
C ALA A 257 43.96 37.80 36.53
N GLU A 258 43.01 38.29 37.33
CA GLU A 258 42.96 39.68 37.81
C GLU A 258 44.24 40.07 38.57
N ILE A 259 44.71 39.21 39.48
CA ILE A 259 45.97 39.42 40.20
C ILE A 259 47.14 39.50 39.21
N LYS A 260 47.20 38.57 38.25
CA LYS A 260 48.28 38.57 37.25
C LYS A 260 48.26 39.81 36.35
N PHE A 261 47.09 40.28 35.96
CA PHE A 261 46.96 41.53 35.21
C PHE A 261 47.40 42.74 36.04
N ALA A 262 47.05 42.80 37.33
CA ALA A 262 47.49 43.87 38.23
C ALA A 262 49.03 43.89 38.41
N GLU A 263 49.68 42.73 38.35
CA GLU A 263 51.14 42.58 38.36
C GLU A 263 51.82 42.87 37.00
N GLY A 264 51.04 43.20 35.95
CA GLY A 264 51.56 43.39 34.59
C GLY A 264 51.95 42.09 33.88
N GLY A 265 51.52 40.94 34.42
CA GLY A 265 51.78 39.62 33.86
C GLY A 265 50.85 39.28 32.70
N ILE A 266 51.40 38.59 31.70
CA ILE A 266 50.67 38.10 30.51
C ILE A 266 50.61 36.56 30.43
N THR A 267 51.16 35.89 31.45
CA THR A 267 51.16 34.43 31.58
C THR A 267 50.43 34.01 32.85
N PHE A 268 49.65 32.94 32.77
CA PHE A 268 48.78 32.49 33.84
C PHE A 268 49.25 31.12 34.30
N PRO A 269 50.12 31.01 35.32
CA PRO A 269 50.55 29.71 35.83
C PRO A 269 49.37 28.96 36.45
N CYS A 270 49.45 27.63 36.45
CA CYS A 270 48.52 26.76 37.17
C CYS A 270 48.43 27.17 38.65
N LEU A 271 47.22 27.23 39.23
CA LEU A 271 47.00 27.77 40.57
C LEU A 271 47.61 26.91 41.68
N ILE A 272 47.87 25.63 41.40
CA ILE A 272 48.60 24.74 42.32
C ILE A 272 50.09 24.57 41.96
N ASN A 273 50.61 25.39 41.04
CA ASN A 273 52.01 25.43 40.64
C ASN A 273 52.58 24.10 40.12
N CYS A 274 51.79 23.35 39.36
CA CYS A 274 52.25 22.08 38.76
C CYS A 274 53.25 22.24 37.59
N GLY A 275 53.76 23.45 37.35
CA GLY A 275 54.63 23.78 36.22
C GLY A 275 53.91 24.03 34.88
N GLY A 276 52.60 23.77 34.81
CA GLY A 276 51.75 24.13 33.66
C GLY A 276 51.15 25.54 33.77
N TYR A 277 50.47 25.95 32.71
CA TYR A 277 49.79 27.23 32.56
C TYR A 277 48.30 27.02 32.26
N ILE A 278 47.48 28.00 32.63
CA ILE A 278 46.10 28.07 32.17
C ILE A 278 46.11 28.68 30.76
N PRO A 279 45.55 27.98 29.77
CA PRO A 279 45.49 28.49 28.41
C PRO A 279 44.81 29.87 28.33
N LEU A 280 45.40 30.77 27.54
CA LEU A 280 44.87 32.12 27.36
C LEU A 280 43.44 32.13 26.84
N GLN A 281 43.02 31.11 26.09
CA GLN A 281 41.65 30.99 25.59
C GLN A 281 40.64 30.89 26.74
N ILE A 282 40.93 30.10 27.77
CA ILE A 282 40.08 29.98 28.97
C ILE A 282 39.95 31.35 29.64
N ILE A 283 41.06 32.10 29.77
CA ILE A 283 41.04 33.44 30.36
C ILE A 283 40.20 34.42 29.51
N LYS A 284 40.33 34.38 28.18
CA LYS A 284 39.53 35.23 27.28
C LYS A 284 38.04 34.93 27.37
N ASP A 285 37.67 33.65 27.31
CA ASP A 285 36.28 33.21 27.39
C ASP A 285 35.64 33.64 28.72
N LEU A 286 36.41 33.62 29.82
CA LEU A 286 35.96 34.08 31.14
C LEU A 286 35.72 35.59 31.22
N LEU A 287 36.56 36.37 30.54
CA LEU A 287 36.44 37.83 30.50
C LEU A 287 35.28 38.27 29.60
N GLU A 288 35.06 37.58 28.48
CA GLU A 288 33.94 37.85 27.57
C GLU A 288 32.57 37.54 28.20
N ARG A 289 32.48 36.47 29.00
CA ARG A 289 31.27 36.12 29.75
C ARG A 289 30.98 37.04 30.94
N GLY A 290 31.98 37.76 31.43
CA GLY A 290 31.91 38.64 32.60
C GLY A 290 31.73 40.12 32.29
N ALA A 291 31.12 40.49 31.16
CA ALA A 291 30.98 41.87 30.68
C ALA A 291 30.07 42.77 31.57
N SER A 292 30.50 43.03 32.81
CA SER A 292 30.22 44.24 33.57
C SER A 292 31.52 44.80 34.16
N TRP A 293 32.54 44.96 33.33
CA TRP A 293 33.71 45.74 33.74
C TRP A 293 33.49 47.21 33.37
N ASN A 294 33.25 48.03 34.40
CA ASN A 294 33.65 49.44 34.40
C ASN A 294 35.19 49.47 34.29
N VAL A 295 35.73 49.30 33.08
CA VAL A 295 37.14 49.55 32.85
C VAL A 295 37.31 51.07 32.76
N CYS A 296 37.71 51.65 33.89
CA CYS A 296 38.50 52.88 33.86
C CYS A 296 39.84 52.52 33.19
N LEU A 297 39.85 52.51 31.86
CA LEU A 297 41.07 52.48 31.06
C LEU A 297 41.78 53.81 31.30
N ILE A 298 42.69 53.82 32.28
CA ILE A 298 43.68 54.88 32.40
C ILE A 298 44.54 54.80 31.14
N LYS A 299 44.27 55.72 30.20
CA LYS A 299 45.26 56.15 29.22
C LYS A 299 46.51 56.60 29.98
N ARG A 300 47.63 55.91 29.77
CA ARG A 300 48.95 56.50 29.62
C ARG A 300 49.87 55.51 28.94
#